data_AF-A0A1Q5F5L3-F1
#
_entry.id   AF-A0A1Q5F5L3-F1
#
_cell.length_a   1.000
_cell.length_b   1.000
_cell.length_c   1.000
_cell.angle_alpha   90.00
_cell.angle_beta   90.00
_cell.angle_gamma   90.00
#
_symmetry.space_group_name_H-M   'P 1'
#
loop_
_entity.id
_entity.type
_entity.pdbx_description
1 polymer ?
#
loop_
_entity_poly.entity_id
_entity_poly.type
_entity_poly.pdbx_seq_one_letter_code
_entity_poly.pdbx_strand_id
1 'polypeptide(L)'
;MEQYDGRPETVVGELLPLPGGPRTMVFQKDLDRAAIGEERYQLALALRQLAQRLGISLTRYAARVTWDRSSLSRFFSGHAVPPADFVDQLIADGDRALGAELAPAVCSLVRGLHRAALQVASPKGARLQGLRDELADAERQNGMLQQETRLLRDMVIAAKQQIEDRDAKIRAVETSATADRITHRAELAQRSESFETLREERDQLRAVLEKLRGELADTESRAAEAERRCVELENRLEAAEEGAGDESDGRLLRADAAPTAAASAPYRGDDEDLGEVIAEIQRRDVLGRRIVTAVTRAMDQVVDAARTGRVRLDQLPAVELASLTAIVANHLQHALNLPDGPSSGLLVAGRQVRFRFALAPAWTVAPDESDGLFLLVEVNEAAGWWRIGVVRATPRNLAGPSEIHWLHHRVELGPNVLGSMTAEERRSISAAGLPKDQLGRLFRMVQLRPIDRRTVQAIARTESIGSRVHDAAERLAAEGIIVLTPFNERFHEITAALGFPVPPRGSRHFLAARLVRLRPDHGSVPSLELTGERWCVARPEDAVEALPPGRHPR
;
A
#
# COMPACT_ATOMS: atom_id res chain seq x y z
N MET A 1 -29.88 -44.18 19.42
CA MET A 1 -30.11 -45.59 19.76
C MET A 1 -28.74 -46.24 19.85
N GLU A 2 -28.08 -46.08 20.99
CA GLU A 2 -26.94 -46.86 21.43
C GLU A 2 -27.11 -46.94 22.95
N GLN A 3 -27.51 -48.12 23.43
CA GLN A 3 -27.72 -48.41 24.84
C GLN A 3 -26.35 -48.56 25.50
N TYR A 4 -25.90 -47.50 26.17
CA TYR A 4 -24.76 -47.56 27.05
C TYR A 4 -25.23 -48.20 28.36
N ASP A 5 -25.06 -49.52 28.47
CA ASP A 5 -25.36 -50.30 29.67
C ASP A 5 -24.27 -50.03 30.73
N GLY A 6 -24.36 -48.85 31.35
CA GLY A 6 -23.41 -48.34 32.33
C GLY A 6 -23.58 -48.99 33.70
N ARG A 7 -23.18 -50.25 33.85
CA ARG A 7 -22.76 -50.74 35.17
C ARG A 7 -21.47 -50.01 35.54
N PRO A 8 -21.35 -49.39 36.72
CA PRO A 8 -20.10 -48.76 37.13
C PRO A 8 -19.06 -49.85 37.35
N GLU A 9 -18.21 -50.05 36.35
CA GLU A 9 -16.99 -50.84 36.45
C GLU A 9 -16.18 -50.25 37.61
N THR A 10 -15.94 -51.06 38.64
CA THR A 10 -15.21 -50.65 39.83
C THR A 10 -13.76 -50.43 39.44
N VAL A 11 -13.40 -49.21 39.06
CA VAL A 11 -11.99 -48.81 38.86
C VAL A 11 -11.34 -48.71 40.24
N VAL A 12 -10.91 -49.85 40.77
CA VAL A 12 -10.14 -49.98 42.02
C VAL A 12 -8.69 -49.46 41.83
N GLY A 13 -8.29 -49.13 40.60
CA GLY A 13 -6.89 -48.95 40.20
C GLY A 13 -6.22 -47.60 40.44
N GLU A 14 -6.92 -46.50 40.71
CA GLU A 14 -6.30 -45.15 40.77
C GLU A 14 -6.33 -44.48 42.17
N LEU A 15 -6.66 -45.23 43.23
CA LEU A 15 -6.78 -44.71 44.60
C LEU A 15 -5.59 -45.02 45.53
N LEU A 16 -4.35 -45.06 45.02
CA LEU A 16 -3.14 -45.26 45.84
C LEU A 16 -2.06 -44.21 45.55
N PRO A 17 -1.47 -43.61 46.60
CA PRO A 17 -0.63 -44.34 47.56
C PRO A 17 -1.17 -44.31 49.00
N LEU A 18 -1.15 -45.47 49.67
CA LEU A 18 -1.37 -45.57 51.11
C LEU A 18 -0.14 -45.05 51.86
N PRO A 19 -0.23 -43.98 52.67
CA PRO A 19 0.82 -43.66 53.63
C PRO A 19 0.77 -44.68 54.77
N GLY A 20 1.68 -45.65 54.75
CA GLY A 20 1.93 -46.58 55.85
C GLY A 20 2.60 -45.90 57.04
N GLY A 21 1.93 -44.93 57.65
CA GLY A 21 2.37 -44.25 58.87
C GLY A 21 1.60 -44.71 60.12
N PRO A 22 2.17 -44.59 61.33
CA PRO A 22 1.60 -45.08 62.59
C PRO A 22 0.32 -44.35 63.07
N ARG A 23 -0.32 -43.54 62.21
CA ARG A 23 -1.47 -42.69 62.55
C ARG A 23 -2.60 -42.72 61.52
N THR A 24 -2.65 -43.74 60.67
CA THR A 24 -3.70 -43.92 59.68
C THR A 24 -5.03 -44.37 60.31
N MET A 25 -6.16 -43.98 59.72
CA MET A 25 -7.49 -44.32 60.24
C MET A 25 -7.75 -45.84 60.13
N VAL A 26 -7.93 -46.50 61.28
CA VAL A 26 -8.21 -47.95 61.34
C VAL A 26 -9.72 -48.17 61.51
N PHE A 27 -10.32 -48.89 60.56
CA PHE A 27 -11.73 -49.28 60.59
C PHE A 27 -11.86 -50.72 61.11
N GLN A 28 -12.13 -50.90 62.40
CA GLN A 28 -12.16 -52.20 63.07
C GLN A 28 -13.37 -53.09 62.71
N LYS A 29 -14.42 -52.51 62.11
CA LYS A 29 -15.66 -53.21 61.76
C LYS A 29 -15.77 -53.33 60.23
N ASP A 30 -15.91 -54.56 59.77
CA ASP A 30 -16.18 -54.86 58.36
C ASP A 30 -17.54 -54.27 57.94
N LEU A 31 -17.62 -53.83 56.69
CA LEU A 31 -18.84 -53.31 56.11
C LEU A 31 -19.76 -54.49 55.76
N ASP A 32 -20.89 -54.60 56.46
CA ASP A 32 -21.91 -55.60 56.15
C ASP A 32 -22.82 -55.09 55.02
N ARG A 33 -22.57 -55.59 53.81
CA ARG A 33 -23.31 -55.23 52.59
C ARG A 33 -24.81 -55.54 52.70
N ALA A 34 -25.19 -56.63 53.36
CA ALA A 34 -26.59 -57.02 53.49
C ALA A 34 -27.36 -56.08 54.44
N ALA A 35 -26.69 -55.56 55.46
CA ALA A 35 -27.32 -54.70 56.47
C ALA A 35 -27.51 -53.23 56.04
N ILE A 36 -26.63 -52.69 55.18
CA ILE A 36 -26.63 -51.26 54.81
C ILE A 36 -27.12 -50.97 53.38
N GLY A 37 -27.22 -51.99 52.53
CA GLY A 37 -27.59 -51.86 51.11
C GLY A 37 -26.39 -51.55 50.21
N GLU A 38 -26.51 -51.90 48.93
CA GLU A 38 -25.41 -51.82 47.96
C GLU A 38 -24.91 -50.38 47.76
N GLU A 39 -25.81 -49.41 47.60
CA GLU A 39 -25.47 -48.02 47.30
C GLU A 39 -24.73 -47.35 48.48
N ARG A 40 -25.14 -47.63 49.71
CA ARG A 40 -24.46 -47.11 50.91
C ARG A 40 -23.15 -47.84 51.18
N TYR A 41 -23.08 -49.13 50.86
CA TYR A 41 -21.85 -49.92 50.95
C TYR A 41 -20.76 -49.35 50.02
N GLN A 42 -21.10 -49.08 48.76
CA GLN A 42 -20.16 -48.51 47.78
C GLN A 42 -19.68 -47.11 48.19
N LEU A 43 -20.58 -46.25 48.66
CA LEU A 43 -20.20 -44.94 49.20
C LEU A 43 -19.28 -45.07 50.43
N ALA A 44 -19.63 -45.94 51.39
CA ALA A 44 -18.82 -46.12 52.59
C ALA A 44 -17.41 -46.61 52.27
N LEU A 45 -17.26 -47.50 51.28
CA LEU A 45 -15.96 -47.98 50.81
C LEU A 45 -15.12 -46.83 50.23
N ALA A 46 -15.72 -46.01 49.36
CA ALA A 46 -15.06 -44.85 48.77
C ALA A 46 -14.66 -43.80 49.83
N LEU A 47 -15.54 -43.52 50.80
CA LEU A 47 -15.23 -42.59 51.90
C LEU A 47 -14.09 -43.10 52.79
N ARG A 48 -14.05 -44.41 53.07
CA ARG A 48 -12.93 -45.03 53.81
C ARG A 48 -11.62 -44.87 53.05
N GLN A 49 -11.62 -45.07 51.73
CA GLN A 49 -10.43 -44.89 50.88
C GLN A 49 -9.97 -43.42 50.85
N LEU A 50 -10.89 -42.47 50.70
CA LEU A 50 -10.57 -41.04 50.81
C LEU A 50 -10.01 -40.68 52.20
N ALA A 51 -10.57 -41.25 53.26
CA ALA A 51 -10.07 -41.03 54.63
C ALA A 51 -8.64 -41.55 54.85
N GLN A 52 -8.18 -42.56 54.09
CA GLN A 52 -6.80 -43.01 54.14
C GLN A 52 -5.81 -41.93 53.66
N ARG A 53 -6.23 -41.09 52.69
CA ARG A 53 -5.40 -39.98 52.15
C ARG A 53 -5.04 -38.95 53.22
N LEU A 54 -5.84 -38.83 54.28
CA LEU A 54 -5.60 -37.88 55.37
C LEU A 54 -4.42 -38.24 56.28
N GLY A 55 -4.04 -39.53 56.37
CA GLY A 55 -2.93 -40.00 57.22
C GLY A 55 -3.08 -39.72 58.72
N ILE A 56 -4.30 -39.44 59.20
CA ILE A 56 -4.60 -39.13 60.61
C ILE A 56 -5.72 -40.01 61.17
N SER A 57 -5.76 -40.15 62.50
CA SER A 57 -6.79 -40.93 63.18
C SER A 57 -8.15 -40.24 63.15
N LEU A 58 -9.23 -41.03 63.25
CA LEU A 58 -10.61 -40.53 63.31
C LEU A 58 -10.81 -39.48 64.41
N THR A 59 -10.22 -39.70 65.59
CA THR A 59 -10.29 -38.74 66.72
C THR A 59 -9.63 -37.41 66.38
N ARG A 60 -8.50 -37.43 65.68
CA ARG A 60 -7.79 -36.21 65.29
C ARG A 60 -8.49 -35.49 64.15
N TYR A 61 -9.08 -36.22 63.22
CA TYR A 61 -9.88 -35.64 62.15
C TYR A 61 -11.15 -34.98 62.71
N ALA A 62 -11.87 -35.65 63.62
CA ALA A 62 -13.05 -35.10 64.29
C ALA A 62 -12.78 -33.78 65.03
N ALA A 63 -11.56 -33.55 65.52
CA ALA A 63 -11.18 -32.28 66.16
C ALA A 63 -10.89 -31.14 65.16
N ARG A 64 -10.74 -31.45 63.86
CA ARG A 64 -10.42 -30.47 62.80
C ARG A 64 -11.62 -30.06 61.96
N VAL A 65 -12.69 -30.85 62.01
CA VAL A 65 -13.90 -30.63 61.22
C VAL A 65 -15.09 -30.33 62.13
N THR A 66 -16.16 -29.83 61.56
CA THR A 66 -17.38 -29.44 62.30
C THR A 66 -18.24 -30.63 62.76
N TRP A 67 -17.91 -31.85 62.32
CA TRP A 67 -18.65 -33.08 62.65
C TRP A 67 -18.01 -33.84 63.81
N ASP A 68 -18.85 -34.32 64.72
CA ASP A 68 -18.41 -35.08 65.87
C ASP A 68 -17.97 -36.51 65.51
N ARG A 69 -17.21 -37.14 66.41
CA ARG A 69 -16.66 -38.49 66.18
C ARG A 69 -17.75 -39.53 65.92
N SER A 70 -18.94 -39.40 66.54
CA SER A 70 -20.02 -40.37 66.37
C SER A 70 -20.65 -40.27 64.97
N SER A 71 -20.87 -39.06 64.44
CA SER A 71 -21.37 -38.85 63.09
C SER A 71 -20.40 -39.37 62.03
N LEU A 72 -19.11 -39.05 62.18
CA LEU A 72 -18.06 -39.53 61.27
C LEU A 72 -17.99 -41.05 61.25
N SER A 73 -18.08 -41.71 62.42
CA SER A 73 -18.13 -43.17 62.49
C SER A 73 -19.34 -43.75 61.75
N ARG A 74 -20.51 -43.11 61.85
CA ARG A 74 -21.72 -43.58 61.16
C ARG A 74 -21.63 -43.40 59.64
N PHE A 75 -20.95 -42.35 59.17
CA PHE A 75 -20.68 -42.11 57.76
C PHE A 75 -19.73 -43.17 57.17
N PHE A 76 -18.57 -43.38 57.83
CA PHE A 76 -17.60 -44.38 57.35
C PHE A 76 -18.07 -45.83 57.51
N SER A 77 -19.05 -46.10 58.37
CA SER A 77 -19.71 -47.41 58.48
C SER A 77 -20.91 -47.58 57.54
N GLY A 78 -21.31 -46.56 56.78
CA GLY A 78 -22.46 -46.61 55.86
C GLY A 78 -23.84 -46.63 56.53
N HIS A 79 -23.91 -46.52 57.86
CA HIS A 79 -25.18 -46.44 58.60
C HIS A 79 -25.88 -45.10 58.45
N ALA A 80 -25.16 -44.04 58.06
CA ALA A 80 -25.72 -42.74 57.71
C ALA A 80 -25.04 -42.21 56.44
N VAL A 81 -25.80 -41.55 55.57
CA VAL A 81 -25.25 -40.86 54.40
C VAL A 81 -24.84 -39.45 54.83
N PRO A 82 -23.57 -39.04 54.63
CA PRO A 82 -23.13 -37.69 55.00
C PRO A 82 -23.76 -36.60 54.10
N PRO A 83 -23.76 -35.33 54.54
CA PRO A 83 -24.04 -34.19 53.66
C PRO A 83 -23.04 -34.09 52.50
N ALA A 84 -23.42 -33.49 51.37
CA ALA A 84 -22.53 -33.29 50.22
C ALA A 84 -21.27 -32.47 50.60
N ASP A 85 -21.44 -31.40 51.39
CA ASP A 85 -20.34 -30.56 51.88
C ASP A 85 -19.27 -31.34 52.66
N PHE A 86 -19.66 -32.43 53.34
CA PHE A 86 -18.71 -33.31 54.02
C PHE A 86 -17.84 -34.08 53.02
N VAL A 87 -18.43 -34.58 51.94
CA VAL A 87 -17.72 -35.32 50.90
C VAL A 87 -16.72 -34.41 50.19
N ASP A 88 -17.15 -33.20 49.84
CA ASP A 88 -16.27 -32.20 49.21
C ASP A 88 -15.15 -31.75 50.17
N GLN A 89 -15.46 -31.53 51.45
CA GLN A 89 -14.47 -31.19 52.46
C GLN A 89 -13.45 -32.32 52.67
N LEU A 90 -13.90 -33.58 52.68
CA LEU A 90 -13.02 -34.75 52.84
C LEU A 90 -12.05 -34.91 51.66
N ILE A 91 -12.52 -34.66 50.43
CA ILE A 91 -11.65 -34.64 49.23
C ILE A 91 -10.62 -33.52 49.37
N ALA A 92 -11.08 -32.29 49.67
CA ALA A 92 -10.20 -31.13 49.79
C ALA A 92 -9.17 -31.28 50.93
N ASP A 93 -9.54 -31.88 52.07
CA ASP A 93 -8.63 -32.17 53.17
C ASP A 93 -7.61 -33.25 52.79
N GLY A 94 -8.01 -34.26 52.00
CA GLY A 94 -7.11 -35.28 51.46
C GLY A 94 -6.10 -34.69 50.48
N ASP A 95 -6.55 -33.81 49.58
CA ASP A 95 -5.70 -33.15 48.60
C ASP A 95 -4.70 -32.20 49.27
N ARG A 96 -5.13 -31.47 50.31
CA ARG A 96 -4.23 -30.68 51.16
C ARG A 96 -3.20 -31.53 51.91
N ALA A 97 -3.61 -32.70 52.41
CA ALA A 97 -2.72 -33.56 53.20
C ALA A 97 -1.63 -34.23 52.34
N LEU A 98 -1.96 -34.60 51.09
CA LEU A 98 -1.02 -35.22 50.15
C LEU A 98 -0.33 -34.22 49.22
N GLY A 99 -0.80 -32.97 49.17
CA GLY A 99 -0.29 -31.95 48.24
C GLY A 99 -0.58 -32.25 46.77
N ALA A 100 -1.57 -33.11 46.48
CA ALA A 100 -1.92 -33.57 45.14
C ALA A 100 -3.45 -33.63 44.99
N GLU A 101 -3.96 -32.95 43.97
CA GLU A 101 -5.39 -32.94 43.65
C GLU A 101 -5.86 -34.30 43.14
N LEU A 102 -7.04 -34.73 43.59
CA LEU A 102 -7.67 -35.95 43.09
C LEU A 102 -8.12 -35.75 41.63
N ALA A 103 -7.97 -36.78 40.80
CA ALA A 103 -8.40 -36.71 39.41
C ALA A 103 -9.90 -36.35 39.30
N PRO A 104 -10.31 -35.46 38.38
CA PRO A 104 -11.71 -35.03 38.26
C PRO A 104 -12.70 -36.18 38.05
N ALA A 105 -12.27 -37.24 37.34
CA ALA A 105 -13.07 -38.45 37.12
C ALA A 105 -13.40 -39.17 38.43
N VAL A 106 -12.43 -39.25 39.36
CA VAL A 106 -12.62 -39.89 40.67
C VAL A 106 -13.52 -39.04 41.57
N CYS A 107 -13.36 -37.70 41.55
CA CYS A 107 -14.28 -36.79 42.24
C CYS A 107 -15.73 -36.96 41.75
N SER A 108 -15.92 -37.07 40.43
CA SER A 108 -17.24 -37.31 39.83
C SER A 108 -17.83 -38.66 40.25
N LEU A 109 -17.01 -39.72 40.27
CA LEU A 109 -17.43 -41.05 40.72
C LEU A 109 -17.90 -41.04 42.18
N VAL A 110 -17.12 -40.45 43.09
CA VAL A 110 -17.48 -40.38 44.51
C VAL A 110 -18.76 -39.57 44.73
N ARG A 111 -18.91 -38.43 44.03
CA ARG A 111 -20.14 -37.64 44.06
C ARG A 111 -21.34 -38.42 43.50
N GLY A 112 -21.14 -39.22 42.45
CA GLY A 112 -22.15 -40.13 41.89
C GLY A 112 -22.61 -41.20 42.89
N LEU A 113 -21.66 -41.85 43.58
CA LEU A 113 -21.96 -42.81 44.66
C LEU A 113 -22.70 -42.15 45.82
N HIS A 114 -22.35 -40.90 46.16
CA HIS A 114 -23.07 -40.14 47.18
C HIS A 114 -24.53 -39.89 46.81
N ARG A 115 -24.80 -39.47 45.56
CA ARG A 115 -26.17 -39.28 45.07
C ARG A 115 -26.99 -40.57 45.11
N ALA A 116 -26.40 -41.68 44.66
CA ALA A 116 -27.07 -42.99 44.68
C ALA A 116 -27.44 -43.43 46.11
N ALA A 117 -26.51 -43.30 47.05
CA ALA A 117 -26.75 -43.62 48.45
C ALA A 117 -27.79 -42.68 49.09
N LEU A 118 -27.75 -41.38 48.77
CA LEU A 118 -28.69 -40.38 49.27
C LEU A 118 -30.11 -40.61 48.77
N GLN A 119 -30.27 -41.05 47.50
CA GLN A 119 -31.56 -41.38 46.91
C GLN A 119 -32.27 -42.50 47.68
N VAL A 120 -31.52 -43.55 48.07
CA VAL A 120 -32.04 -44.68 48.84
C VAL A 120 -32.24 -44.32 50.32
N ALA A 121 -31.41 -43.43 50.88
CA ALA A 121 -31.47 -43.07 52.31
C ALA A 121 -32.50 -42.00 52.66
N SER A 122 -32.64 -40.99 51.81
CA SER A 122 -33.56 -39.88 52.02
C SER A 122 -33.97 -39.29 50.68
N PRO A 123 -35.13 -39.69 50.13
CA PRO A 123 -35.64 -39.12 48.88
C PRO A 123 -35.80 -37.59 48.93
N LYS A 124 -36.13 -37.03 50.09
CA LYS A 124 -36.20 -35.57 50.30
C LYS A 124 -34.81 -34.92 50.23
N GLY A 125 -33.79 -35.54 50.83
CA GLY A 125 -32.41 -35.06 50.78
C GLY A 125 -31.83 -35.13 49.37
N ALA A 126 -32.12 -36.20 48.63
CA ALA A 126 -31.69 -36.34 47.25
C ALA A 126 -32.34 -35.30 46.32
N ARG A 127 -33.64 -35.01 46.49
CA ARG A 127 -34.30 -33.90 45.77
C ARG A 127 -33.67 -32.54 46.07
N LEU A 128 -33.37 -32.26 47.34
CA LEU A 128 -32.69 -31.01 47.72
C LEU A 128 -31.29 -30.89 47.11
N GLN A 129 -30.52 -31.98 47.07
CA GLN A 129 -29.22 -31.98 46.41
C GLN A 129 -29.35 -31.79 44.90
N GLY A 130 -30.33 -32.43 44.26
CA GLY A 130 -30.62 -32.21 42.84
C GLY A 130 -30.93 -30.76 42.51
N LEU A 131 -31.74 -30.08 43.33
CA LEU A 131 -32.05 -28.66 43.17
C LEU A 131 -30.81 -27.76 43.35
N ARG A 132 -29.88 -28.12 44.24
CA ARG A 132 -28.62 -27.38 44.43
C ARG A 132 -27.68 -27.53 43.24
N ASP A 133 -27.58 -28.75 42.70
CA ASP A 133 -26.79 -29.02 41.51
C ASP A 133 -27.35 -28.23 40.31
N GLU A 134 -28.68 -28.24 40.12
CA GLU A 134 -29.37 -27.48 39.08
C GLU A 134 -29.18 -25.96 39.24
N LEU A 135 -29.24 -25.44 40.46
CA LEU A 135 -28.94 -24.03 40.74
C LEU A 135 -27.48 -23.69 40.36
N ALA A 136 -26.52 -24.54 40.73
CA ALA A 136 -25.11 -24.31 40.42
C ALA A 136 -24.83 -24.37 38.91
N ASP A 137 -25.51 -25.26 38.17
CA ASP A 137 -25.48 -25.29 36.70
C ASP A 137 -26.08 -24.03 36.09
N ALA A 138 -27.25 -23.60 36.56
CA ALA A 138 -27.91 -22.38 36.11
C ALA A 138 -27.06 -21.12 36.38
N GLU A 139 -26.41 -21.03 37.55
CA GLU A 139 -25.49 -19.94 37.89
C GLU A 139 -24.26 -19.91 36.98
N ARG A 140 -23.66 -21.08 36.69
CA ARG A 140 -22.55 -21.19 35.72
C ARG A 140 -22.98 -20.71 34.34
N GLN A 141 -24.14 -21.16 33.87
CA GLN A 141 -24.67 -20.78 32.56
C GLN A 141 -24.96 -19.27 32.49
N ASN A 142 -25.57 -18.71 33.54
CA ASN A 142 -25.83 -17.28 33.63
C ASN A 142 -24.52 -16.46 33.61
N GLY A 143 -23.49 -16.92 34.33
CA GLY A 143 -22.17 -16.29 34.29
C GLY A 143 -21.56 -16.24 32.88
N MET A 144 -21.63 -17.34 32.14
CA MET A 144 -21.16 -17.39 30.75
C MET A 144 -21.94 -16.44 29.83
N LEU A 145 -23.27 -16.44 29.93
CA LEU A 145 -24.13 -15.56 29.13
C LEU A 145 -23.91 -14.08 29.46
N GLN A 146 -23.66 -13.74 30.73
CA GLN A 146 -23.32 -12.38 31.13
C GLN A 146 -21.99 -11.93 30.56
N GLN A 147 -20.97 -12.80 30.55
CA GLN A 147 -19.68 -12.52 29.93
C GLN A 147 -19.84 -12.29 28.43
N GLU A 148 -20.58 -13.15 27.73
CA GLU A 148 -20.88 -13.00 26.31
C GLU A 148 -21.63 -11.69 26.03
N THR A 149 -22.67 -11.40 26.82
CA THR A 149 -23.44 -10.15 26.72
C THR A 149 -22.54 -8.92 26.89
N ARG A 150 -21.58 -8.97 27.82
CA ARG A 150 -20.62 -7.88 28.03
C ARG A 150 -19.73 -7.68 26.81
N LEU A 151 -19.17 -8.75 26.26
CA LEU A 151 -18.34 -8.69 25.04
C LEU A 151 -19.13 -8.14 23.86
N LEU A 152 -20.36 -8.61 23.65
CA LEU A 152 -21.24 -8.12 22.59
C LEU A 152 -21.57 -6.62 22.76
N ARG A 153 -21.83 -6.16 23.99
CA ARG A 153 -22.04 -4.73 24.27
C ARG A 153 -20.81 -3.90 23.92
N ASP A 154 -19.62 -4.35 24.33
CA ASP A 154 -18.36 -3.64 24.04
C ASP A 154 -18.11 -3.59 22.52
N MET A 155 -18.38 -4.68 21.80
CA MET A 155 -18.30 -4.72 20.33
C MET A 155 -19.30 -3.76 19.66
N VAL A 156 -20.54 -3.68 20.17
CA VAL A 156 -21.54 -2.74 19.65
C VAL A 156 -21.12 -1.30 19.86
N ILE A 157 -20.56 -0.97 21.03
CA ILE A 157 -20.03 0.38 21.31
C ILE A 157 -18.90 0.73 20.34
N ALA A 158 -17.93 -0.17 20.17
CA ALA A 158 -16.82 0.03 19.24
C ALA A 158 -17.30 0.20 17.78
N ALA A 159 -18.27 -0.61 17.35
CA ALA A 159 -18.86 -0.50 16.01
C ALA A 159 -19.59 0.84 15.80
N LYS A 160 -20.34 1.33 16.82
CA LYS A 160 -20.99 2.64 16.75
C LYS A 160 -19.98 3.78 16.63
N GLN A 161 -18.91 3.77 17.42
CA GLN A 161 -17.83 4.77 17.32
C GLN A 161 -17.19 4.76 15.93
N GLN A 162 -16.94 3.57 15.37
CA GLN A 162 -16.42 3.47 14.00
C GLN A 162 -17.37 4.00 12.92
N ILE A 163 -18.69 3.91 13.12
CA ILE A 163 -19.66 4.51 12.21
C ILE A 163 -19.62 6.03 12.33
N GLU A 164 -19.65 6.57 13.55
CA GLU A 164 -19.57 8.01 13.80
C GLU A 164 -18.31 8.65 13.21
N ASP A 165 -17.15 7.99 13.37
CA ASP A 165 -15.88 8.41 12.77
C ASP A 165 -15.91 8.41 11.25
N ARG A 166 -16.55 7.39 10.64
CA ARG A 166 -16.70 7.30 9.18
C ARG A 166 -17.65 8.36 8.65
N ASP A 167 -18.76 8.62 9.33
CA ASP A 167 -19.71 9.67 8.96
C ASP A 167 -19.10 11.06 9.06
N ALA A 168 -18.28 11.31 10.09
CA ALA A 168 -17.51 12.55 10.21
C ALA A 168 -16.55 12.75 9.04
N LYS A 169 -15.84 11.69 8.62
CA LYS A 169 -14.96 11.72 7.45
C LYS A 169 -15.72 11.96 6.14
N ILE A 170 -16.87 11.31 5.97
CA ILE A 170 -17.74 11.53 4.79
C ILE A 170 -18.16 12.99 4.71
N ARG A 171 -18.69 13.56 5.80
CA ARG A 171 -19.10 14.98 5.86
C ARG A 171 -17.94 15.94 5.56
N ALA A 172 -16.74 15.65 6.06
CA ALA A 172 -15.55 16.45 5.77
C ALA A 172 -15.19 16.42 4.27
N VAL A 173 -15.25 15.26 3.63
CA VAL A 173 -15.00 15.11 2.19
C VAL A 173 -16.07 15.84 1.37
N GLU A 174 -17.34 15.73 1.74
CA GLU A 174 -18.44 16.44 1.05
C GLU A 174 -18.32 17.97 1.16
N THR A 175 -17.92 18.47 2.33
CA THR A 175 -17.70 19.90 2.56
C THR A 175 -16.50 20.41 1.75
N SER A 176 -15.42 19.65 1.69
CA SER A 176 -14.28 19.97 0.82
C SER A 176 -14.69 19.98 -0.66
N ALA A 177 -15.40 18.94 -1.12
CA ALA A 177 -15.82 18.83 -2.51
C ALA A 177 -16.79 19.95 -2.94
N THR A 178 -17.65 20.43 -2.03
CA THR A 178 -18.52 21.57 -2.30
C THR A 178 -17.74 22.88 -2.37
N ALA A 179 -16.77 23.10 -1.48
CA ALA A 179 -15.87 24.25 -1.54
C ALA A 179 -15.01 24.25 -2.83
N ASP A 180 -14.49 23.10 -3.23
CA ASP A 180 -13.70 22.94 -4.47
C ASP A 180 -14.55 23.26 -5.71
N ARG A 181 -15.82 22.81 -5.75
CA ARG A 181 -16.74 23.14 -6.86
C ARG A 181 -17.05 24.63 -6.95
N ILE A 182 -17.24 25.30 -5.81
CA ILE A 182 -17.48 26.75 -5.78
C ILE A 182 -16.23 27.49 -6.30
N THR A 183 -15.05 27.10 -5.82
CA THR A 183 -13.76 27.67 -6.25
C THR A 183 -13.54 27.47 -7.74
N HIS A 184 -13.72 26.25 -8.23
CA HIS A 184 -13.54 25.95 -9.65
C HIS A 184 -14.53 26.71 -10.55
N ARG A 185 -15.78 26.89 -10.09
CA ARG A 185 -16.76 27.70 -10.81
C ARG A 185 -16.37 29.18 -10.86
N ALA A 186 -15.81 29.71 -9.78
CA ALA A 186 -15.29 31.08 -9.75
C ALA A 186 -14.06 31.25 -10.67
N GLU A 187 -13.11 30.30 -10.65
CA GLU A 187 -11.95 30.29 -11.54
C GLU A 187 -12.35 30.25 -13.02
N LEU A 188 -13.34 29.42 -13.38
CA LEU A 188 -13.85 29.35 -14.75
C LEU A 188 -14.48 30.68 -15.19
N ALA A 189 -15.27 31.32 -14.33
CA ALA A 189 -15.85 32.63 -14.62
C ALA A 189 -14.77 33.70 -14.86
N GLN A 190 -13.74 33.75 -14.01
CA GLN A 190 -12.62 34.68 -14.15
C GLN A 190 -11.81 34.42 -15.42
N ARG A 191 -11.58 33.15 -15.79
CA ARG A 191 -10.90 32.79 -17.04
C ARG A 191 -11.72 33.21 -18.26
N SER A 192 -13.03 32.99 -18.25
CA SER A 192 -13.91 33.43 -19.32
C SER A 192 -13.88 34.94 -19.52
N GLU A 193 -13.94 35.72 -18.42
CA GLU A 193 -13.82 37.18 -18.48
C GLU A 193 -12.46 37.62 -19.06
N SER A 194 -11.36 36.99 -18.61
CA SER A 194 -10.01 37.26 -19.13
C SER A 194 -9.88 36.96 -20.64
N PHE A 195 -10.51 35.88 -21.12
CA PHE A 195 -10.53 35.54 -22.54
C PHE A 195 -11.28 36.58 -23.38
N GLU A 196 -12.39 37.11 -22.87
CA GLU A 196 -13.12 38.17 -23.57
C GLU A 196 -12.30 39.46 -23.62
N THR A 197 -11.62 39.86 -22.53
CA THR A 197 -10.72 41.02 -22.55
C THR A 197 -9.58 40.86 -23.56
N LEU A 198 -8.91 39.70 -23.58
CA LEU A 198 -7.84 39.42 -24.56
C LEU A 198 -8.36 39.41 -26.00
N ARG A 199 -9.61 38.97 -26.21
CA ARG A 199 -10.26 39.00 -27.51
C ARG A 199 -10.51 40.42 -27.98
N GLU A 200 -11.00 41.27 -27.09
CA GLU A 200 -11.21 42.70 -27.36
C GLU A 200 -9.88 43.40 -27.67
N GLU A 201 -8.83 43.17 -26.89
CA GLU A 201 -7.49 43.71 -27.14
C GLU A 201 -6.93 43.28 -28.51
N ARG A 202 -7.07 41.99 -28.85
CA ARG A 202 -6.66 41.48 -30.16
C ARG A 202 -7.40 42.18 -31.30
N ASP A 203 -8.70 42.37 -31.15
CA ASP A 203 -9.52 42.99 -32.19
C ASP A 203 -9.19 44.48 -32.34
N GLN A 204 -8.88 45.18 -31.23
CA GLN A 204 -8.35 46.54 -31.25
C GLN A 204 -6.98 46.61 -31.96
N LEU A 205 -6.04 45.73 -31.62
CA LEU A 205 -4.72 45.69 -32.25
C LEU A 205 -4.80 45.39 -33.75
N ARG A 206 -5.71 44.51 -34.18
CA ARG A 206 -5.97 44.28 -35.61
C ARG A 206 -6.49 45.54 -36.29
N ALA A 207 -7.43 46.24 -35.69
CA ALA A 207 -7.95 47.49 -36.26
C ALA A 207 -6.85 48.55 -36.39
N VAL A 208 -5.96 48.65 -35.41
CA VAL A 208 -4.78 49.55 -35.46
C VAL A 208 -3.82 49.13 -36.57
N LEU A 209 -3.52 47.83 -36.72
CA LEU A 209 -2.65 47.34 -37.78
C LEU A 209 -3.22 47.63 -39.17
N GLU A 210 -4.51 47.42 -39.38
CA GLU A 210 -5.16 47.74 -40.66
C GLU A 210 -5.10 49.24 -40.96
N LYS A 211 -5.31 50.09 -39.94
CA LYS A 211 -5.14 51.54 -40.09
C LYS A 211 -3.71 51.92 -40.49
N LEU A 212 -2.71 51.40 -39.78
CA LEU A 212 -1.30 51.69 -40.06
C LEU A 212 -0.86 51.18 -41.43
N ARG A 213 -1.36 50.01 -41.86
CA ARG A 213 -1.13 49.50 -43.22
C ARG A 213 -1.72 50.42 -44.29
N GLY A 214 -2.92 50.95 -44.05
CA GLY A 214 -3.53 51.94 -44.93
C GLY A 214 -2.70 53.21 -45.02
N GLU A 215 -2.29 53.77 -43.87
CA GLU A 215 -1.43 54.96 -43.82
C GLU A 215 -0.09 54.72 -44.51
N LEU A 216 0.52 53.54 -44.33
CA LEU A 216 1.76 53.17 -45.02
C LEU A 216 1.57 53.14 -46.54
N ALA A 217 0.53 52.46 -47.04
CA ALA A 217 0.25 52.38 -48.47
C ALA A 217 0.01 53.76 -49.09
N ASP A 218 -0.67 54.66 -48.38
CA ASP A 218 -0.87 56.05 -48.81
C ASP A 218 0.46 56.80 -48.87
N THR A 219 1.33 56.63 -47.87
CA THR A 219 2.66 57.26 -47.88
C THR A 219 3.56 56.73 -48.99
N GLU A 220 3.54 55.41 -49.25
CA GLU A 220 4.28 54.79 -50.35
C GLU A 220 3.78 55.28 -51.71
N SER A 221 2.46 55.43 -51.88
CA SER A 221 1.87 55.99 -53.10
C SER A 221 2.29 57.43 -53.34
N ARG A 222 2.26 58.27 -52.29
CA ARG A 222 2.73 59.66 -52.34
C ARG A 222 4.24 59.76 -52.62
N ALA A 223 5.03 58.87 -52.02
CA ALA A 223 6.47 58.79 -52.27
C ALA A 223 6.73 58.39 -53.73
N ALA A 224 6.03 57.40 -54.25
CA ALA A 224 6.14 56.99 -55.65
C ALA A 224 5.68 58.08 -56.64
N GLU A 225 4.66 58.88 -56.29
CA GLU A 225 4.26 60.04 -57.09
C GLU A 225 5.31 61.15 -57.06
N ALA A 226 5.89 61.43 -55.90
CA ALA A 226 6.99 62.37 -55.75
C ALA A 226 8.23 61.92 -56.54
N GLU A 227 8.57 60.63 -56.47
CA GLU A 227 9.68 60.04 -57.22
C GLU A 227 9.44 60.10 -58.74
N ARG A 228 8.21 59.82 -59.21
CA ARG A 228 7.83 60.05 -60.63
C ARG A 228 8.02 61.51 -61.04
N ARG A 229 7.65 62.47 -60.19
CA ARG A 229 7.89 63.91 -60.44
C ARG A 229 9.38 64.26 -60.40
N CYS A 230 10.15 63.67 -59.50
CA CYS A 230 11.60 63.85 -59.46
C CYS A 230 12.21 63.35 -60.76
N VAL A 231 11.89 62.13 -61.21
CA VAL A 231 12.38 61.58 -62.48
C VAL A 231 11.94 62.44 -63.68
N GLU A 232 10.72 62.97 -63.69
CA GLU A 232 10.29 63.92 -64.75
C GLU A 232 11.11 65.21 -64.72
N LEU A 233 11.36 65.76 -63.53
CA LEU A 233 12.18 66.95 -63.35
C LEU A 233 13.64 66.68 -63.65
N GLU A 234 14.19 65.53 -63.27
CA GLU A 234 15.53 65.05 -63.59
C GLU A 234 15.67 64.88 -65.09
N ASN A 235 14.75 64.23 -65.81
CA ASN A 235 14.80 64.18 -67.28
C ASN A 235 14.77 65.58 -67.91
N ARG A 236 14.06 66.55 -67.31
CA ARG A 236 14.07 67.97 -67.74
C ARG A 236 15.35 68.69 -67.34
N LEU A 237 15.94 68.32 -66.20
CA LEU A 237 17.18 68.87 -65.66
C LEU A 237 18.36 68.32 -66.45
N GLU A 238 18.42 67.01 -66.70
CA GLU A 238 19.32 66.27 -67.59
C GLU A 238 19.18 66.76 -69.04
N ALA A 239 17.99 67.06 -69.55
CA ALA A 239 17.88 67.79 -70.83
C ALA A 239 18.46 69.22 -70.79
N ALA A 240 18.61 69.82 -69.59
CA ALA A 240 19.26 71.13 -69.37
C ALA A 240 20.75 71.00 -68.93
N GLU A 241 21.15 69.87 -68.35
CA GLU A 241 22.47 69.47 -67.84
C GLU A 241 23.24 68.61 -68.87
N GLU A 242 22.60 68.09 -69.91
CA GLU A 242 23.22 67.75 -71.20
C GLU A 242 23.76 69.03 -71.89
N GLY A 243 23.39 70.21 -71.37
CA GLY A 243 24.08 71.49 -71.57
C GLY A 243 25.13 71.85 -70.51
N ALA A 244 25.25 71.10 -69.41
CA ALA A 244 26.14 71.35 -68.27
C ALA A 244 26.42 70.06 -67.45
N GLY A 245 27.44 69.33 -67.91
CA GLY A 245 28.08 68.11 -67.39
C GLY A 245 27.89 67.59 -65.95
N ASP A 246 27.64 66.27 -65.93
CA ASP A 246 28.43 65.15 -65.36
C ASP A 246 28.44 64.78 -63.85
N GLU A 247 28.31 63.45 -63.64
CA GLU A 247 28.73 62.56 -62.53
C GLU A 247 27.83 62.20 -61.30
N SER A 248 27.06 61.11 -61.51
CA SER A 248 26.79 59.86 -60.73
C SER A 248 27.15 59.64 -59.24
N ASP A 249 26.10 59.30 -58.46
CA ASP A 249 25.68 57.96 -57.95
C ASP A 249 26.45 57.19 -56.82
N GLY A 250 25.69 56.45 -55.97
CA GLY A 250 26.24 55.34 -55.17
C GLY A 250 25.61 55.01 -53.80
N ARG A 251 24.92 53.86 -53.71
CA ARG A 251 23.94 53.40 -52.69
C ARG A 251 24.49 52.41 -51.63
N LEU A 252 23.74 52.28 -50.52
CA LEU A 252 23.77 51.33 -49.38
C LEU A 252 23.75 49.82 -49.72
N LEU A 253 24.06 48.95 -48.74
CA LEU A 253 23.19 47.83 -48.28
C LEU A 253 23.69 47.04 -47.03
N ARG A 254 22.71 46.42 -46.35
CA ARG A 254 22.67 45.68 -45.07
C ARG A 254 22.84 44.16 -45.25
N ALA A 255 23.05 43.42 -44.14
CA ALA A 255 22.77 41.98 -44.03
C ALA A 255 22.21 41.62 -42.64
N ASP A 256 21.38 40.58 -42.60
CA ASP A 256 20.63 40.04 -41.45
C ASP A 256 20.81 38.51 -41.41
N ALA A 257 20.76 37.86 -40.23
CA ALA A 257 20.68 36.40 -40.11
C ALA A 257 20.20 35.92 -38.72
N ALA A 258 19.36 34.87 -38.70
CA ALA A 258 18.88 34.14 -37.51
C ALA A 258 19.28 32.63 -37.55
N PRO A 259 19.25 31.88 -36.41
CA PRO A 259 19.98 30.61 -36.21
C PRO A 259 19.12 29.35 -35.94
N THR A 260 19.77 28.19 -35.70
CA THR A 260 19.14 26.87 -35.41
C THR A 260 19.83 26.09 -34.26
N ALA A 261 19.01 25.35 -33.49
CA ALA A 261 19.23 24.13 -32.67
C ALA A 261 20.00 24.13 -31.31
N ALA A 262 19.22 24.29 -30.24
CA ALA A 262 19.07 23.43 -29.04
C ALA A 262 20.29 22.67 -28.43
N ALA A 263 21.23 23.42 -27.85
CA ALA A 263 21.63 23.16 -26.47
C ALA A 263 20.57 23.77 -25.54
N SER A 264 20.48 23.37 -24.26
CA SER A 264 19.67 24.13 -23.29
C SER A 264 20.17 25.57 -23.35
N ALA A 265 19.40 26.45 -23.98
CA ALA A 265 19.91 27.76 -24.34
C ALA A 265 20.27 28.46 -23.02
N PRO A 266 21.47 29.06 -22.91
CA PRO A 266 21.72 29.95 -21.78
C PRO A 266 20.55 30.92 -21.72
N TYR A 267 20.01 31.13 -20.53
CA TYR A 267 18.89 32.05 -20.34
C TYR A 267 19.28 33.40 -20.99
N ARG A 268 18.52 33.82 -22.02
CA ARG A 268 18.73 35.07 -22.78
C ARG A 268 17.68 36.13 -22.46
N GLY A 269 16.98 35.99 -21.33
CA GLY A 269 16.03 37.00 -20.89
C GLY A 269 16.72 38.05 -20.01
N ASP A 270 16.02 39.16 -19.79
CA ASP A 270 16.53 40.33 -19.06
C ASP A 270 16.45 40.18 -17.52
N ASP A 271 15.99 39.04 -17.01
CA ASP A 271 15.82 38.77 -15.58
C ASP A 271 17.09 38.13 -14.98
N GLU A 272 17.94 38.96 -14.39
CA GLU A 272 19.19 38.53 -13.75
C GLU A 272 18.93 37.47 -12.66
N ASP A 273 17.92 37.66 -11.80
CA ASP A 273 17.62 36.74 -10.70
C ASP A 273 17.21 35.34 -11.23
N LEU A 274 16.38 35.29 -12.26
CA LEU A 274 15.97 34.03 -12.90
C LEU A 274 17.17 33.36 -13.57
N GLY A 275 18.02 34.14 -14.23
CA GLY A 275 19.27 33.67 -14.81
C GLY A 275 20.23 33.06 -13.78
N GLU A 276 20.41 33.70 -12.63
CA GLU A 276 21.22 33.21 -11.51
C GLU A 276 20.70 31.88 -10.95
N VAL A 277 19.38 31.76 -10.77
CA VAL A 277 18.73 30.54 -10.30
C VAL A 277 18.91 29.39 -11.30
N ILE A 278 18.68 29.64 -12.58
CA ILE A 278 18.85 28.63 -13.65
C ILE A 278 20.31 28.17 -13.70
N ALA A 279 21.25 29.10 -13.69
CA ALA A 279 22.67 28.81 -13.72
C ALA A 279 23.09 27.97 -12.51
N GLU A 280 22.61 28.30 -11.31
CA GLU A 280 22.93 27.56 -10.10
C GLU A 280 22.37 26.13 -10.10
N ILE A 281 21.14 25.93 -10.58
CA ILE A 281 20.56 24.59 -10.72
C ILE A 281 21.34 23.77 -11.75
N GLN A 282 21.68 24.35 -12.89
CA GLN A 282 22.48 23.70 -13.94
C GLN A 282 23.90 23.37 -13.46
N ARG A 283 24.53 24.23 -12.65
CA ARG A 283 25.83 23.94 -12.02
C ARG A 283 25.78 22.72 -11.11
N ARG A 284 24.69 22.56 -10.35
CA ARG A 284 24.51 21.47 -9.38
C ARG A 284 24.09 20.15 -10.03
N ASP A 285 23.46 20.21 -11.21
CA ASP A 285 23.02 19.04 -11.96
C ASP A 285 23.21 19.22 -13.48
N VAL A 286 24.47 19.20 -13.90
CA VAL A 286 24.90 19.41 -15.30
C VAL A 286 24.19 18.48 -16.30
N LEU A 287 23.91 17.25 -15.89
CA LEU A 287 23.25 16.24 -16.74
C LEU A 287 21.75 16.09 -16.44
N GLY A 288 21.23 16.79 -15.43
CA GLY A 288 19.83 16.70 -15.01
C GLY A 288 19.41 15.37 -14.36
N ARG A 289 20.37 14.48 -14.07
CA ARG A 289 20.09 13.13 -13.56
C ARG A 289 19.62 13.15 -12.11
N ARG A 290 20.13 14.10 -11.31
CA ARG A 290 19.79 14.22 -9.88
C ARG A 290 18.34 14.67 -9.75
N ILE A 291 17.94 15.67 -10.52
CA ILE A 291 16.57 16.19 -10.59
C ILE A 291 15.61 15.09 -11.03
N VAL A 292 15.90 14.41 -12.15
CA VAL A 292 15.05 13.31 -12.64
C VAL A 292 14.89 12.23 -11.57
N THR A 293 15.99 11.80 -10.96
CA THR A 293 15.95 10.76 -9.91
C THR A 293 15.16 11.20 -8.69
N ALA A 294 15.31 12.46 -8.24
CA ALA A 294 14.64 13.01 -7.08
C ALA A 294 13.13 13.08 -7.28
N VAL A 295 12.68 13.64 -8.42
CA VAL A 295 11.25 13.77 -8.74
C VAL A 295 10.63 12.39 -8.94
N THR A 296 11.29 11.47 -9.65
CA THR A 296 10.79 10.10 -9.82
C THR A 296 10.66 9.38 -8.48
N ARG A 297 11.66 9.49 -7.60
CA ARG A 297 11.62 8.87 -6.26
C ARG A 297 10.51 9.46 -5.39
N ALA A 298 10.30 10.77 -5.45
CA ALA A 298 9.23 11.46 -4.73
C ALA A 298 7.85 10.95 -5.18
N MET A 299 7.62 10.86 -6.50
CA MET A 299 6.38 10.32 -7.05
C MET A 299 6.18 8.86 -6.66
N ASP A 300 7.23 8.02 -6.75
CA ASP A 300 7.17 6.62 -6.34
C ASP A 300 6.81 6.46 -4.85
N GLN A 301 7.38 7.32 -3.99
CA GLN A 301 7.12 7.32 -2.55
C GLN A 301 5.65 7.61 -2.24
N VAL A 302 5.05 8.60 -2.90
CA VAL A 302 3.64 8.96 -2.62
C VAL A 302 2.68 7.93 -3.19
N VAL A 303 2.96 7.41 -4.39
CA VAL A 303 2.15 6.33 -4.95
C VAL A 303 2.16 5.11 -4.03
N ASP A 304 3.31 4.80 -3.42
CA ASP A 304 3.48 3.74 -2.43
C ASP A 304 2.90 2.41 -2.96
N ALA A 305 3.41 1.99 -4.12
CA ALA A 305 2.91 0.83 -4.84
C ALA A 305 3.00 -0.45 -4.01
N ALA A 306 4.09 -0.63 -3.26
CA ALA A 306 4.31 -1.82 -2.46
C ALA A 306 3.22 -2.04 -1.39
N ARG A 307 2.77 -0.98 -0.71
CA ARG A 307 1.73 -1.10 0.31
C ARG A 307 0.33 -1.04 -0.31
N THR A 308 0.10 -0.07 -1.20
CA THR A 308 -1.26 0.26 -1.68
C THR A 308 -1.68 -0.49 -2.93
N GLY A 309 -0.73 -0.98 -3.73
CA GLY A 309 -0.98 -1.61 -5.03
C GLY A 309 -1.35 -0.60 -6.12
N ARG A 310 -1.26 0.71 -5.84
CA ARG A 310 -1.47 1.78 -6.81
C ARG A 310 -0.25 1.90 -7.71
N VAL A 311 -0.48 2.39 -8.93
CA VAL A 311 0.59 2.64 -9.90
C VAL A 311 0.51 4.02 -10.56
N ARG A 312 -0.62 4.73 -10.40
CA ARG A 312 -0.88 6.04 -10.98
C ARG A 312 -1.08 7.10 -9.89
N LEU A 313 -0.77 8.34 -10.23
CA LEU A 313 -1.00 9.51 -9.38
C LEU A 313 -2.48 9.90 -9.35
N ASP A 314 -3.25 9.65 -10.41
CA ASP A 314 -4.70 9.89 -10.42
C ASP A 314 -5.51 9.01 -9.44
N GLN A 315 -4.87 7.97 -8.88
CA GLN A 315 -5.44 7.11 -7.83
C GLN A 315 -5.22 7.69 -6.42
N LEU A 316 -4.51 8.81 -6.29
CA LEU A 316 -4.22 9.46 -5.02
C LEU A 316 -5.44 10.27 -4.54
N PRO A 317 -5.81 10.16 -3.25
CA PRO A 317 -6.73 11.10 -2.63
C PRO A 317 -6.19 12.54 -2.70
N ALA A 318 -7.07 13.54 -2.69
CA ALA A 318 -6.69 14.96 -2.75
C ALA A 318 -5.66 15.36 -1.69
N VAL A 319 -5.74 14.80 -0.48
CA VAL A 319 -4.79 15.06 0.61
C VAL A 319 -3.38 14.53 0.29
N GLU A 320 -3.28 13.32 -0.27
CA GLU A 320 -1.99 12.76 -0.69
C GLU A 320 -1.42 13.55 -1.88
N LEU A 321 -2.27 13.93 -2.82
CA LEU A 321 -1.89 14.77 -3.96
C LEU A 321 -1.35 16.13 -3.51
N ALA A 322 -1.99 16.79 -2.54
CA ALA A 322 -1.53 18.06 -1.98
C ALA A 322 -0.14 17.96 -1.33
N SER A 323 0.19 16.80 -0.74
CA SER A 323 1.48 16.56 -0.10
C SER A 323 2.65 16.36 -1.08
N LEU A 324 2.37 16.05 -2.37
CA LEU A 324 3.42 15.88 -3.39
C LEU A 324 4.30 17.11 -3.51
N THR A 325 3.73 18.31 -3.42
CA THR A 325 4.50 19.55 -3.51
C THR A 325 5.61 19.57 -2.46
N ALA A 326 5.28 19.33 -1.19
CA ALA A 326 6.26 19.32 -0.11
C ALA A 326 7.26 18.16 -0.23
N ILE A 327 6.80 16.97 -0.61
CA ILE A 327 7.65 15.77 -0.73
C ILE A 327 8.66 15.91 -1.87
N VAL A 328 8.23 16.38 -3.04
CA VAL A 328 9.11 16.61 -4.18
C VAL A 328 10.09 17.76 -3.89
N ALA A 329 9.63 18.84 -3.25
CA ALA A 329 10.51 19.93 -2.82
C ALA A 329 11.64 19.41 -1.91
N ASN A 330 11.29 18.61 -0.91
CA ASN A 330 12.25 18.02 0.02
C ASN A 330 13.28 17.12 -0.71
N HIS A 331 12.82 16.25 -1.62
CA HIS A 331 13.73 15.43 -2.44
C HIS A 331 14.64 16.26 -3.33
N LEU A 332 14.14 17.30 -3.98
CA LEU A 332 14.94 18.20 -4.81
C LEU A 332 15.97 18.98 -3.98
N GLN A 333 15.58 19.46 -2.80
CA GLN A 333 16.46 20.14 -1.88
C GLN A 333 17.67 19.28 -1.53
N HIS A 334 17.43 18.04 -1.09
CA HIS A 334 18.49 17.10 -0.73
C HIS A 334 19.30 16.68 -1.96
N ALA A 335 18.62 16.43 -3.08
CA ALA A 335 19.27 16.02 -4.31
C ALA A 335 20.17 17.10 -4.89
N LEU A 336 19.88 18.39 -4.69
CA LEU A 336 20.69 19.52 -5.17
C LEU A 336 21.54 20.16 -4.06
N ASN A 337 21.44 19.69 -2.81
CA ASN A 337 22.10 20.26 -1.63
C ASN A 337 21.77 21.75 -1.42
N LEU A 338 20.50 22.12 -1.61
CA LEU A 338 20.03 23.50 -1.48
C LEU A 338 19.75 23.85 0.00
N PRO A 339 20.13 25.05 0.46
CA PRO A 339 19.77 25.52 1.80
C PRO A 339 18.25 25.73 1.95
N ASP A 340 17.78 25.61 3.19
CA ASP A 340 16.39 25.90 3.55
C ASP A 340 16.06 27.36 3.26
N GLY A 341 14.97 27.59 2.53
CA GLY A 341 14.35 28.90 2.41
C GLY A 341 13.28 29.13 3.49
N PRO A 342 12.95 30.38 3.81
CA PRO A 342 11.80 30.67 4.66
C PRO A 342 10.49 30.16 4.01
N SER A 343 9.51 29.78 4.85
CA SER A 343 8.13 29.45 4.45
C SER A 343 7.99 28.36 3.38
N SER A 344 8.66 27.21 3.56
CA SER A 344 8.55 26.02 2.68
C SER A 344 9.07 26.23 1.24
N GLY A 345 9.91 27.24 1.01
CA GLY A 345 10.62 27.47 -0.24
C GLY A 345 12.07 26.96 -0.25
N LEU A 346 12.68 26.93 -1.42
CA LEU A 346 14.09 26.61 -1.64
C LEU A 346 14.90 27.91 -1.72
N LEU A 347 16.11 27.93 -1.18
CA LEU A 347 17.04 29.03 -1.42
C LEU A 347 18.04 28.64 -2.52
N VAL A 348 17.98 29.30 -3.67
CA VAL A 348 18.85 29.03 -4.82
C VAL A 348 19.60 30.31 -5.17
N ALA A 349 20.93 30.27 -5.19
CA ALA A 349 21.78 31.45 -5.40
C ALA A 349 21.46 32.64 -4.46
N GLY A 350 20.97 32.36 -3.24
CA GLY A 350 20.55 33.40 -2.29
C GLY A 350 19.16 33.98 -2.55
N ARG A 351 18.46 33.54 -3.60
CA ARG A 351 17.08 33.92 -3.94
C ARG A 351 16.08 32.90 -3.41
N GLN A 352 14.90 33.39 -3.00
CA GLN A 352 13.81 32.53 -2.57
C GLN A 352 13.05 32.00 -3.79
N VAL A 353 13.04 30.68 -3.95
CA VAL A 353 12.35 29.97 -5.04
C VAL A 353 11.29 29.06 -4.43
N ARG A 354 10.01 29.32 -4.72
CA ARG A 354 8.91 28.46 -4.27
C ARG A 354 8.79 27.24 -5.18
N PHE A 355 8.36 26.11 -4.63
CA PHE A 355 8.16 24.89 -5.41
C PHE A 355 6.67 24.62 -5.61
N ARG A 356 6.29 24.20 -6.82
CA ARG A 356 4.92 23.80 -7.19
C ARG A 356 4.93 22.49 -7.95
N PHE A 357 4.04 21.59 -7.57
CA PHE A 357 3.75 20.37 -8.32
C PHE A 357 2.32 20.43 -8.87
N ALA A 358 2.14 20.11 -10.15
CA ALA A 358 0.82 20.12 -10.79
C ALA A 358 0.63 18.91 -11.72
N LEU A 359 -0.59 18.38 -11.75
CA LEU A 359 -1.05 17.50 -12.83
C LEU A 359 -1.54 18.39 -13.98
N ALA A 360 -1.07 18.15 -15.20
CA ALA A 360 -1.43 18.98 -16.34
C ALA A 360 -2.94 18.92 -16.64
N PRO A 361 -3.59 20.03 -17.05
CA PRO A 361 -3.11 21.42 -17.09
C PRO A 361 -3.66 22.21 -15.88
N ALA A 362 -2.98 22.21 -14.74
CA ALA A 362 -3.54 22.76 -13.49
C ALA A 362 -2.66 23.73 -12.69
N TRP A 363 -1.57 24.26 -13.25
CA TRP A 363 -0.78 25.24 -12.50
C TRP A 363 -1.49 26.60 -12.46
N THR A 364 -1.72 27.12 -11.26
CA THR A 364 -2.26 28.46 -10.99
C THR A 364 -1.39 29.14 -9.94
N VAL A 365 -1.12 30.43 -10.10
CA VAL A 365 -0.45 31.26 -9.08
C VAL A 365 -1.52 32.11 -8.41
N ALA A 366 -1.48 32.18 -7.08
CA ALA A 366 -2.39 33.05 -6.36
C ALA A 366 -1.95 34.53 -6.53
N PRO A 367 -2.89 35.50 -6.54
CA PRO A 367 -2.58 36.91 -6.83
C PRO A 367 -1.54 37.55 -5.88
N ASP A 368 -1.47 37.04 -4.65
CA ASP A 368 -0.55 37.45 -3.58
C ASP A 368 0.89 36.92 -3.75
N GLU A 369 1.12 36.03 -4.72
CA GLU A 369 2.44 35.48 -5.04
C GLU A 369 3.03 36.04 -6.34
N SER A 370 2.50 37.18 -6.79
CA SER A 370 3.00 37.90 -7.96
C SER A 370 4.47 38.31 -7.77
N ASP A 371 5.22 38.27 -8.88
CA ASP A 371 6.66 38.56 -8.96
C ASP A 371 7.61 37.57 -8.23
N GLY A 372 7.08 36.48 -7.65
CA GLY A 372 7.90 35.41 -7.06
C GLY A 372 8.55 34.50 -8.11
N LEU A 373 9.69 33.88 -7.75
CA LEU A 373 10.33 32.82 -8.53
C LEU A 373 9.78 31.44 -8.14
N PHE A 374 9.45 30.63 -9.14
CA PHE A 374 8.87 29.31 -8.96
C PHE A 374 9.64 28.24 -9.71
N LEU A 375 9.88 27.11 -9.05
CA LEU A 375 10.28 25.85 -9.65
C LEU A 375 9.02 24.97 -9.79
N LEU A 376 8.62 24.71 -11.03
CA LEU A 376 7.39 24.01 -11.36
C LEU A 376 7.69 22.63 -11.91
N VAL A 377 7.08 21.60 -11.33
CA VAL A 377 6.96 20.26 -11.93
C VAL A 377 5.55 20.08 -12.46
N GLU A 378 5.42 19.77 -13.73
CA GLU A 378 4.15 19.43 -14.37
C GLU A 378 4.18 17.97 -14.83
N VAL A 379 3.15 17.20 -14.48
CA VAL A 379 3.01 15.79 -14.85
C VAL A 379 1.75 15.58 -15.70
N ASN A 380 1.90 14.97 -16.87
CA ASN A 380 0.81 14.53 -17.72
C ASN A 380 0.78 12.99 -17.77
N GLU A 381 -0.02 12.38 -16.90
CA GLU A 381 -0.12 10.91 -16.84
C GLU A 381 -0.74 10.29 -18.09
N ALA A 382 -1.70 10.98 -18.73
CA ALA A 382 -2.36 10.47 -19.93
C ALA A 382 -1.40 10.40 -21.12
N ALA A 383 -0.52 11.39 -21.26
CA ALA A 383 0.48 11.45 -22.31
C ALA A 383 1.84 10.79 -21.93
N GLY A 384 1.98 10.32 -20.69
CA GLY A 384 3.13 9.56 -20.23
C GLY A 384 4.41 10.38 -20.06
N TRP A 385 4.30 11.67 -19.72
CA TRP A 385 5.48 12.52 -19.51
C TRP A 385 5.32 13.48 -18.33
N TRP A 386 6.45 13.97 -17.84
CA TRP A 386 6.52 15.10 -16.93
C TRP A 386 7.65 16.06 -17.35
N ARG A 387 7.60 17.29 -16.85
CA ARG A 387 8.58 18.33 -17.16
C ARG A 387 8.81 19.22 -15.94
N ILE A 388 9.97 19.87 -15.88
CA ILE A 388 10.34 20.78 -14.80
C ILE A 388 10.98 22.03 -15.36
N GLY A 389 10.59 23.19 -14.84
CA GLY A 389 11.06 24.49 -15.29
C GLY A 389 11.03 25.55 -14.20
N VAL A 390 11.75 26.64 -14.46
CA VAL A 390 11.78 27.82 -13.59
C VAL A 390 11.01 28.95 -14.27
N VAL A 391 10.21 29.68 -13.50
CA VAL A 391 9.40 30.79 -14.01
C VAL A 391 9.28 31.89 -12.95
N ARG A 392 9.24 33.14 -13.41
CA ARG A 392 8.79 34.27 -12.59
C ARG A 392 7.30 34.48 -12.77
N ALA A 393 6.57 34.64 -11.66
CA ALA A 393 5.14 34.89 -11.66
C ALA A 393 4.79 36.30 -12.16
N THR A 394 4.89 36.52 -13.46
CA THR A 394 4.43 37.74 -14.14
C THR A 394 2.98 37.57 -14.62
N PRO A 395 2.17 38.64 -14.72
CA PRO A 395 0.79 38.57 -15.23
C PRO A 395 0.69 37.87 -16.61
N ARG A 396 1.73 38.00 -17.44
CA ARG A 396 1.86 37.33 -18.74
C ARG A 396 1.97 35.81 -18.62
N ASN A 397 2.67 35.30 -17.60
CA ASN A 397 2.81 33.87 -17.30
C ASN A 397 1.59 33.29 -16.56
N LEU A 398 0.74 34.16 -15.96
CA LEU A 398 -0.55 33.77 -15.37
C LEU A 398 -1.62 33.48 -16.43
N ALA A 399 -1.55 34.15 -17.59
CA ALA A 399 -2.48 33.97 -18.71
C ALA A 399 -2.12 32.78 -19.63
N GLY A 400 -0.92 32.19 -19.48
CA GLY A 400 -0.48 30.99 -20.20
C GLY A 400 1.03 30.74 -20.03
N PRO A 401 1.51 29.48 -20.16
CA PRO A 401 2.90 29.06 -19.86
C PRO A 401 3.96 29.52 -20.90
N SER A 402 3.89 30.77 -21.35
CA SER A 402 4.61 31.29 -22.53
C SER A 402 6.11 31.57 -22.28
N GLU A 403 6.52 31.82 -21.03
CA GLU A 403 7.91 32.17 -20.70
C GLU A 403 8.56 31.26 -19.64
N ILE A 404 8.05 30.05 -19.44
CA ILE A 404 8.68 29.07 -18.52
C ILE A 404 10.01 28.61 -19.11
N HIS A 405 11.10 28.77 -18.36
CA HIS A 405 12.39 28.20 -18.73
C HIS A 405 12.45 26.73 -18.30
N TRP A 406 12.18 25.83 -19.25
CA TRP A 406 12.20 24.39 -19.00
C TRP A 406 13.63 23.86 -18.83
N LEU A 407 13.94 23.40 -17.61
CA LEU A 407 15.18 22.67 -17.32
C LEU A 407 15.13 21.27 -17.96
N HIS A 408 13.97 20.62 -17.87
CA HIS A 408 13.65 19.42 -18.63
C HIS A 408 12.28 19.58 -19.28
N HIS A 409 12.26 19.62 -20.61
CA HIS A 409 11.04 19.87 -21.39
C HIS A 409 10.11 18.66 -21.49
N ARG A 410 10.67 17.44 -21.44
CA ARG A 410 9.91 16.19 -21.50
C ARG A 410 10.74 15.02 -20.96
N VAL A 411 10.32 14.49 -19.84
CA VAL A 411 10.86 13.26 -19.23
C VAL A 411 9.76 12.22 -19.28
N GLU A 412 10.05 11.04 -19.85
CA GLU A 412 9.07 9.96 -19.95
C GLU A 412 8.75 9.39 -18.56
N LEU A 413 7.45 9.20 -18.30
CA LEU A 413 7.01 8.36 -17.19
C LEU A 413 7.26 6.89 -17.56
N GLY A 414 7.70 6.09 -16.59
CA GLY A 414 7.91 4.66 -16.82
C GLY A 414 6.66 3.97 -17.39
N PRO A 415 6.82 2.91 -18.19
CA PRO A 415 5.72 2.23 -18.87
C PRO A 415 4.73 1.70 -17.83
N ASN A 416 3.52 2.25 -17.78
CA ASN A 416 2.49 1.81 -16.85
C ASN A 416 1.71 0.62 -17.43
N VAL A 417 2.29 -0.57 -17.32
CA VAL A 417 1.70 -1.79 -17.87
C VAL A 417 0.30 -2.00 -17.32
N LEU A 418 0.11 -1.94 -15.99
CA LEU A 418 -1.21 -2.08 -15.37
C LEU A 418 -2.22 -1.05 -15.88
N GLY A 419 -1.79 0.19 -16.13
CA GLY A 419 -2.63 1.24 -16.71
C GLY A 419 -3.11 0.94 -18.12
N SER A 420 -2.28 0.28 -18.93
CA SER A 420 -2.59 -0.13 -20.31
C SER A 420 -3.34 -1.45 -20.43
N MET A 421 -3.38 -2.28 -19.37
CA MET A 421 -4.07 -3.57 -19.38
C MET A 421 -5.58 -3.42 -19.38
N THR A 422 -6.27 -4.33 -20.06
CA THR A 422 -7.74 -4.43 -20.08
C THR A 422 -8.28 -4.83 -18.70
N ALA A 423 -9.56 -4.56 -18.46
CA ALA A 423 -10.22 -4.95 -17.21
C ALA A 423 -10.24 -6.48 -17.00
N GLU A 424 -10.28 -7.26 -18.08
CA GLU A 424 -10.21 -8.72 -18.02
C GLU A 424 -8.81 -9.20 -17.64
N GLU A 425 -7.77 -8.62 -18.21
CA GLU A 425 -6.39 -8.95 -17.87
C GLU A 425 -6.10 -8.66 -16.39
N ARG A 426 -6.54 -7.51 -15.87
CA ARG A 426 -6.39 -7.16 -14.45
C ARG A 426 -7.15 -8.12 -13.54
N ARG A 427 -8.38 -8.49 -13.91
CA ARG A 427 -9.16 -9.50 -13.17
C ARG A 427 -8.48 -10.86 -13.16
N SER A 428 -7.90 -11.26 -14.29
CA SER A 428 -7.16 -12.52 -14.42
C SER A 428 -5.96 -12.55 -13.48
N ILE A 429 -5.17 -11.48 -13.40
CA ILE A 429 -4.06 -11.36 -12.45
C ILE A 429 -4.57 -11.46 -11.02
N SER A 430 -5.57 -10.67 -10.63
CA SER A 430 -6.12 -10.67 -9.27
C SER A 430 -6.69 -12.04 -8.87
N ALA A 431 -7.31 -12.76 -9.80
CA ALA A 431 -7.89 -14.08 -9.58
C ALA A 431 -6.83 -15.17 -9.29
N ALA A 432 -5.55 -14.94 -9.56
CA ALA A 432 -4.49 -15.88 -9.19
C ALA A 432 -4.25 -16.01 -7.68
N GLY A 433 -4.89 -15.17 -6.85
CA GLY A 433 -4.88 -15.30 -5.40
C GLY A 433 -3.64 -14.66 -4.78
N LEU A 434 -2.63 -15.45 -4.41
CA LEU A 434 -1.47 -14.98 -3.65
C LEU A 434 -0.54 -14.09 -4.50
N PRO A 435 0.15 -13.08 -3.92
CA PRO A 435 1.05 -12.18 -4.67
C PRO A 435 2.10 -12.88 -5.53
N LYS A 436 2.61 -14.03 -5.07
CA LYS A 436 3.57 -14.87 -5.82
C LYS A 436 2.96 -15.43 -7.13
N ASP A 437 1.69 -15.80 -7.10
CA ASP A 437 0.98 -16.42 -8.21
C ASP A 437 0.46 -15.34 -9.18
N GLN A 438 0.05 -14.19 -8.63
CA GLN A 438 -0.25 -12.98 -9.40
C GLN A 438 0.95 -12.49 -10.20
N LEU A 439 2.15 -12.49 -9.61
CA LEU A 439 3.38 -12.10 -10.30
C LEU A 439 3.75 -13.08 -11.42
N GLY A 440 3.61 -14.38 -11.17
CA GLY A 440 3.78 -15.39 -12.22
C GLY A 440 2.77 -15.19 -13.36
N ARG A 441 1.50 -14.87 -13.04
CA ARG A 441 0.47 -14.58 -14.05
C ARG A 441 0.76 -13.30 -14.84
N LEU A 442 1.27 -12.25 -14.20
CA LEU A 442 1.71 -11.03 -14.89
C LEU A 442 2.75 -11.36 -15.96
N PHE A 443 3.82 -12.09 -15.59
CA PHE A 443 4.88 -12.43 -16.55
C PHE A 443 4.42 -13.39 -17.65
N ARG A 444 3.46 -14.28 -17.37
CA ARG A 444 2.84 -15.11 -18.43
C ARG A 444 2.10 -14.26 -19.46
N MET A 445 1.35 -13.26 -19.00
CA MET A 445 0.50 -12.43 -19.87
C MET A 445 1.25 -11.31 -20.57
N VAL A 446 2.18 -10.66 -19.88
CA VAL A 446 2.94 -9.52 -20.39
C VAL A 446 4.27 -10.02 -20.93
N GLN A 447 4.18 -10.66 -22.10
CA GLN A 447 5.34 -11.07 -22.88
C GLN A 447 5.83 -9.90 -23.74
N LEU A 448 7.15 -9.82 -23.94
CA LEU A 448 7.82 -8.93 -24.91
C LEU A 448 7.54 -7.42 -24.72
N ARG A 449 7.08 -7.01 -23.53
CA ARG A 449 6.80 -5.62 -23.19
C ARG A 449 7.54 -5.22 -21.90
N PRO A 450 8.17 -4.04 -21.84
CA PRO A 450 8.81 -3.56 -20.61
C PRO A 450 7.81 -3.41 -19.48
N ILE A 451 8.09 -4.04 -18.33
CA ILE A 451 7.31 -3.92 -17.10
C ILE A 451 8.12 -3.06 -16.13
N ASP A 452 7.53 -1.97 -15.65
CA ASP A 452 8.19 -1.07 -14.71
C ASP A 452 8.24 -1.67 -13.29
N ARG A 453 9.23 -1.21 -12.51
CA ARG A 453 9.41 -1.63 -11.12
C ARG A 453 8.16 -1.38 -10.26
N ARG A 454 7.44 -0.28 -10.46
CA ARG A 454 6.30 0.12 -9.65
C ARG A 454 5.13 -0.87 -9.86
N THR A 455 4.89 -1.32 -11.09
CA THR A 455 3.96 -2.42 -11.39
C THR A 455 4.32 -3.72 -10.67
N VAL A 456 5.60 -4.12 -10.70
CA VAL A 456 6.05 -5.33 -9.99
C VAL A 456 5.84 -5.19 -8.48
N GLN A 457 6.16 -4.03 -7.90
CA GLN A 457 5.92 -3.74 -6.47
C GLN A 457 4.43 -3.78 -6.11
N ALA A 458 3.57 -3.21 -6.97
CA ALA A 458 2.12 -3.19 -6.77
C ALA A 458 1.51 -4.59 -6.68
N ILE A 459 1.98 -5.50 -7.53
CA ILE A 459 1.51 -6.90 -7.56
C ILE A 459 2.16 -7.72 -6.45
N ALA A 460 3.48 -7.59 -6.26
CA ALA A 460 4.22 -8.35 -5.26
C ALA A 460 3.90 -7.91 -3.82
N ARG A 461 3.32 -6.71 -3.64
CA ARG A 461 2.99 -6.09 -2.35
C ARG A 461 4.20 -5.98 -1.41
N THR A 462 5.36 -5.66 -1.96
CA THR A 462 6.62 -5.55 -1.21
C THR A 462 7.62 -4.65 -1.93
N GLU A 463 8.48 -3.98 -1.17
CA GLU A 463 9.60 -3.23 -1.74
C GLU A 463 10.75 -4.13 -2.21
N SER A 464 10.92 -5.29 -1.56
CA SER A 464 11.96 -6.27 -1.86
C SER A 464 11.49 -7.28 -2.90
N ILE A 465 11.37 -6.80 -4.14
CA ILE A 465 10.86 -7.60 -5.27
C ILE A 465 11.86 -8.63 -5.81
N GLY A 466 13.15 -8.52 -5.50
CA GLY A 466 14.21 -9.35 -6.12
C GLY A 466 13.99 -10.85 -5.92
N SER A 467 13.81 -11.29 -4.67
CA SER A 467 13.53 -12.70 -4.37
C SER A 467 12.21 -13.17 -4.95
N ARG A 468 11.17 -12.33 -4.92
CA ARG A 468 9.84 -12.66 -5.49
C ARG A 468 9.89 -12.88 -6.99
N VAL A 469 10.63 -12.03 -7.71
CA VAL A 469 10.80 -12.16 -9.16
C VAL A 469 11.65 -13.38 -9.48
N HIS A 470 12.69 -13.67 -8.69
CA HIS A 470 13.49 -14.87 -8.85
C HIS A 470 12.66 -16.15 -8.67
N ASP A 471 11.88 -16.25 -7.59
CA ASP A 471 10.99 -17.38 -7.33
C ASP A 471 9.95 -17.56 -8.46
N ALA A 472 9.44 -16.46 -9.01
CA ALA A 472 8.52 -16.50 -10.14
C ALA A 472 9.23 -16.98 -11.41
N ALA A 473 10.43 -16.47 -11.69
CA ALA A 473 11.24 -16.86 -12.85
C ALA A 473 11.58 -18.36 -12.82
N GLU A 474 11.94 -18.90 -11.66
CA GLU A 474 12.26 -20.33 -11.50
C GLU A 474 11.06 -21.23 -11.82
N ARG A 475 9.85 -20.86 -11.40
CA ARG A 475 8.63 -21.61 -11.74
C ARG A 475 8.28 -21.48 -13.23
N LEU A 476 8.45 -20.30 -13.78
CA LEU A 476 8.16 -19.97 -15.18
C LEU A 476 9.17 -20.62 -16.15
N ALA A 477 10.37 -20.97 -15.67
CA ALA A 477 11.35 -21.70 -16.45
C ALA A 477 10.82 -23.05 -16.94
N ALA A 478 10.01 -23.75 -16.14
CA ALA A 478 9.35 -25.00 -16.55
C ALA A 478 8.36 -24.81 -17.71
N GLU A 479 7.87 -23.58 -17.91
CA GLU A 479 6.97 -23.19 -18.99
C GLU A 479 7.71 -22.53 -20.18
N GLY A 480 9.04 -22.55 -20.18
CA GLY A 480 9.85 -21.93 -21.23
C GLY A 480 9.96 -20.42 -21.13
N ILE A 481 9.48 -19.80 -20.05
CA ILE A 481 9.44 -18.34 -19.92
C ILE A 481 10.68 -17.85 -19.18
N ILE A 482 11.51 -17.05 -19.87
CA ILE A 482 12.63 -16.34 -19.27
C ILE A 482 12.15 -15.00 -18.73
N VAL A 483 12.52 -14.67 -17.50
CA VAL A 483 12.27 -13.35 -16.90
C VAL A 483 13.61 -12.62 -16.77
N LEU A 484 13.80 -11.59 -17.58
CA LEU A 484 14.97 -10.72 -17.57
C LEU A 484 14.76 -9.61 -16.55
N THR A 485 15.69 -9.52 -15.60
CA THR A 485 15.65 -8.51 -14.53
C THR A 485 16.73 -7.45 -14.77
N PRO A 486 16.49 -6.18 -14.41
CA PRO A 486 17.45 -5.10 -14.61
C PRO A 486 18.70 -5.23 -13.70
N PHE A 487 18.69 -6.19 -12.77
CA PHE A 487 19.81 -6.49 -11.88
C PHE A 487 20.79 -7.51 -12.47
N ASN A 488 20.44 -8.13 -13.60
CA ASN A 488 21.28 -9.10 -14.30
C ASN A 488 22.27 -8.35 -15.21
N GLU A 489 23.57 -8.63 -15.07
CA GLU A 489 24.62 -7.98 -15.88
C GLU A 489 24.47 -8.25 -17.38
N ARG A 490 23.94 -9.43 -17.74
CA ARG A 490 23.66 -9.83 -19.12
C ARG A 490 22.30 -9.37 -19.63
N PHE A 491 21.54 -8.57 -18.87
CA PHE A 491 20.22 -8.11 -19.26
C PHE A 491 20.21 -7.47 -20.67
N HIS A 492 21.11 -6.52 -20.92
CA HIS A 492 21.20 -5.83 -22.22
C HIS A 492 21.66 -6.76 -23.35
N GLU A 493 22.61 -7.65 -23.05
CA GLU A 493 23.14 -8.64 -24.01
C GLU A 493 22.03 -9.60 -24.45
N ILE A 494 21.27 -10.15 -23.50
CA ILE A 494 20.20 -11.11 -23.77
C ILE A 494 19.03 -10.43 -24.49
N THR A 495 18.68 -9.21 -24.07
CA THR A 495 17.63 -8.42 -24.72
C THR A 495 18.00 -8.11 -26.18
N ALA A 496 19.25 -7.75 -26.44
CA ALA A 496 19.76 -7.53 -27.80
C ALA A 496 19.80 -8.82 -28.63
N ALA A 497 20.28 -9.93 -28.06
CA ALA A 497 20.39 -11.22 -28.74
C ALA A 497 19.02 -11.79 -29.16
N LEU A 498 17.98 -11.52 -28.37
CA LEU A 498 16.60 -11.89 -28.68
C LEU A 498 15.89 -10.87 -29.59
N GLY A 499 16.57 -9.80 -30.01
CA GLY A 499 16.04 -8.80 -30.95
C GLY A 499 15.06 -7.79 -30.34
N PHE A 500 15.07 -7.63 -29.01
CA PHE A 500 14.19 -6.68 -28.33
C PHE A 500 14.80 -5.28 -28.23
N PRO A 501 13.97 -4.21 -28.15
CA PRO A 501 14.44 -2.87 -27.85
C PRO A 501 15.19 -2.86 -26.52
N VAL A 502 16.50 -2.62 -26.57
CA VAL A 502 17.35 -2.57 -25.39
C VAL A 502 17.04 -1.26 -24.65
N PRO A 503 16.50 -1.29 -23.42
CA PRO A 503 16.24 -0.07 -22.69
C PRO A 503 17.57 0.61 -22.31
N PRO A 504 17.60 1.93 -22.09
CA PRO A 504 18.82 2.65 -21.72
C PRO A 504 19.46 2.08 -20.45
N ARG A 505 20.80 2.12 -20.35
CA ARG A 505 21.52 1.67 -19.14
C ARG A 505 21.04 2.43 -17.90
N GLY A 506 20.73 1.70 -16.83
CA GLY A 506 20.13 2.23 -15.60
C GLY A 506 18.60 2.16 -15.53
N SER A 507 17.96 1.74 -16.62
CA SER A 507 16.52 1.43 -16.64
C SER A 507 16.17 0.29 -15.68
N ARG A 508 15.09 0.47 -14.91
CA ARG A 508 14.61 -0.52 -13.91
C ARG A 508 13.43 -1.34 -14.43
N HIS A 509 13.49 -1.75 -15.69
CA HIS A 509 12.43 -2.51 -16.36
C HIS A 509 12.69 -4.01 -16.31
N PHE A 510 11.62 -4.79 -16.21
CA PHE A 510 11.61 -6.24 -16.32
C PHE A 510 11.04 -6.62 -17.69
N LEU A 511 11.50 -7.74 -18.23
CA LEU A 511 10.99 -8.32 -19.48
C LEU A 511 10.71 -9.80 -19.27
N ALA A 512 9.61 -10.30 -19.83
CA ALA A 512 9.34 -11.73 -19.89
C ALA A 512 9.22 -12.16 -21.36
N ALA A 513 9.78 -13.31 -21.70
CA ALA A 513 9.68 -13.91 -23.02
C ALA A 513 9.55 -15.43 -22.93
N ARG A 514 8.61 -16.02 -23.66
CA ARG A 514 8.58 -17.47 -23.87
C ARG A 514 9.59 -17.85 -24.95
N LEU A 515 10.49 -18.77 -24.63
CA LEU A 515 11.51 -19.27 -25.54
C LEU A 515 11.26 -20.75 -25.87
N VAL A 516 11.72 -21.15 -27.04
CA VAL A 516 11.79 -22.55 -27.50
C VAL A 516 13.14 -22.80 -28.16
N ARG A 517 13.56 -24.06 -28.21
CA ARG A 517 14.79 -24.43 -28.92
C ARG A 517 14.67 -24.04 -30.40
N LEU A 518 15.72 -23.41 -30.91
CA LEU A 518 15.79 -23.02 -32.30
C LEU A 518 15.85 -24.28 -33.17
N ARG A 519 14.80 -24.50 -33.96
CA ARG A 519 14.69 -25.59 -34.94
C ARG A 519 14.72 -25.03 -36.36
N PRO A 520 15.04 -25.84 -37.38
CA PRO A 520 15.17 -25.37 -38.77
C PRO A 520 13.93 -24.68 -39.35
N ASP A 521 12.73 -25.05 -38.89
CA ASP A 521 11.42 -24.47 -39.22
C ASP A 521 11.22 -23.02 -38.74
N HIS A 522 12.01 -22.56 -37.78
CA HIS A 522 11.97 -21.19 -37.29
C HIS A 522 12.67 -20.20 -38.22
N GLY A 523 13.57 -20.68 -39.08
CA GLY A 523 14.33 -19.86 -40.02
C GLY A 523 15.40 -18.98 -39.34
N SER A 524 15.77 -17.87 -39.98
CA SER A 524 16.79 -16.94 -39.47
C SER A 524 16.18 -15.92 -38.51
N VAL A 525 15.92 -16.35 -37.27
CA VAL A 525 15.41 -15.50 -36.19
C VAL A 525 16.50 -15.15 -35.18
N PRO A 526 16.40 -14.02 -34.46
CA PRO A 526 17.25 -13.72 -33.31
C PRO A 526 17.23 -14.89 -32.32
N SER A 527 18.41 -15.32 -31.88
CA SER A 527 18.56 -16.46 -30.99
C SER A 527 19.61 -16.20 -29.92
N LEU A 528 19.41 -16.84 -28.77
CA LEU A 528 20.25 -16.78 -27.60
C LEU A 528 20.81 -18.17 -27.31
N GLU A 529 22.10 -18.25 -27.01
CA GLU A 529 22.70 -19.50 -26.55
C GLU A 529 22.53 -19.64 -25.03
N LEU A 530 21.81 -20.69 -24.61
CA LEU A 530 21.64 -21.08 -23.22
C LEU A 530 22.17 -22.51 -23.05
N THR A 531 23.18 -22.68 -22.19
CA THR A 531 23.80 -23.98 -21.87
C THR A 531 24.20 -24.81 -23.10
N GLY A 532 24.72 -24.15 -24.16
CA GLY A 532 25.18 -24.80 -25.40
C GLY A 532 24.06 -25.13 -26.41
N GLU A 533 22.81 -24.79 -26.12
CA GLU A 533 21.67 -24.89 -27.04
C GLU A 533 21.23 -23.49 -27.48
N ARG A 534 20.76 -23.35 -28.73
CA ARG A 534 20.19 -22.08 -29.22
C ARG A 534 18.69 -22.03 -28.97
N TRP A 535 18.22 -20.89 -28.47
CA TRP A 535 16.83 -20.61 -28.12
C TRP A 535 16.35 -19.36 -28.85
N CYS A 536 15.11 -19.37 -29.34
CA CYS A 536 14.47 -18.21 -29.94
C CYS A 536 13.13 -17.92 -29.27
N VAL A 537 12.57 -16.73 -29.54
CA VAL A 537 11.25 -16.35 -29.05
C VAL A 537 10.20 -17.28 -29.67
N ALA A 538 9.36 -17.86 -28.81
CA ALA A 538 8.33 -18.80 -29.21
C ALA A 538 7.18 -18.10 -29.97
N ARG A 539 6.74 -18.71 -31.06
CA ARG A 539 5.49 -18.40 -31.75
C ARG A 539 4.31 -18.99 -30.98
N PRO A 540 3.07 -18.50 -31.14
CA PRO A 540 1.90 -19.01 -30.42
C PRO A 540 1.68 -20.53 -30.57
N GLU A 541 2.00 -21.08 -31.72
CA GLU A 541 1.86 -22.49 -32.09
C GLU A 541 2.94 -23.41 -31.52
N ASP A 542 4.05 -22.86 -31.03
CA ASP A 542 5.16 -23.69 -30.55
C ASP A 542 4.80 -24.37 -29.22
N ALA A 543 5.20 -25.64 -29.10
CA ALA A 543 5.03 -26.42 -27.89
C ALA A 543 5.78 -25.78 -26.71
N VAL A 544 5.25 -25.98 -25.50
CA VAL A 544 5.92 -25.51 -24.27
C VAL A 544 7.14 -26.39 -24.01
N GLU A 545 8.31 -25.78 -23.95
CA GLU A 545 9.58 -26.43 -23.62
C GLU A 545 10.19 -25.80 -22.38
N ALA A 546 10.62 -26.62 -21.41
CA ALA A 546 11.27 -26.11 -20.21
C ALA A 546 12.65 -25.54 -20.54
N LEU A 547 12.98 -24.36 -20.00
CA LEU A 547 14.31 -23.78 -20.08
C LEU A 547 15.33 -24.69 -19.38
N PRO A 548 16.60 -24.71 -19.83
CA PRO A 548 17.61 -25.58 -19.25
C PRO A 548 17.85 -25.23 -17.76
N PRO A 549 18.04 -26.25 -16.90
CA PRO A 549 18.32 -26.03 -15.49
C PRO A 549 19.71 -25.40 -15.34
N GLY A 550 19.71 -24.15 -14.93
CA GLY A 550 20.92 -23.39 -14.65
C GLY A 550 20.51 -22.10 -13.99
N ARG A 551 21.37 -21.51 -13.15
CA ARG A 551 21.16 -20.15 -12.66
C ARG A 551 20.99 -19.27 -13.89
N HIS A 552 19.76 -18.87 -14.22
CA HIS A 552 19.48 -17.80 -15.16
C HIS A 552 20.47 -16.69 -14.81
N PRO A 553 21.27 -16.23 -15.80
CA PRO A 553 22.60 -15.67 -15.55
C PRO A 553 22.55 -14.65 -14.42
N ARG A 554 23.42 -14.84 -13.42
CA ARG A 554 23.56 -13.88 -12.32
C ARG A 554 24.00 -12.53 -12.82
#